data_AF-A0A6G4R6H7-F1
#
_entry.id   AF-A0A6G4R6H7-F1
#
_cell.length_a   1.000
_cell.length_b   1.000
_cell.length_c   1.000
_cell.angle_alpha   90.00
_cell.angle_beta   90.00
_cell.angle_gamma   90.00
#
_symmetry.space_group_name_H-M   'P 1'
#
loop_
_entity.id
_entity.type
_entity.pdbx_description
1 polymer ?
#
loop_
_entity_poly.entity_id
_entity_poly.type
_entity_poly.pdbx_seq_one_letter_code
_entity_poly.pdbx_strand_id
1 'polypeptide(L)'
;MTEKDAFRRRLLGGGLLSLVLAGGLALSLEPTELLTWLPTAWIGTGGLALLIAASVERLPLGVTTIGWPRIAAVGLAILALGSSTFGFVQLLTGASSLSLVYAGFALVAALALSIVTLECLLGGVGLDGETFAVE
;
A
#
# COMPACT_ATOMS: atom_id res chain seq x y z
N MET A 1 21.36 -13.89 0.40
CA MET A 1 20.12 -13.14 0.66
C MET A 1 19.12 -13.63 -0.37
N THR A 2 17.99 -14.20 0.05
CA THR A 2 17.05 -14.83 -0.89
C THR A 2 16.23 -13.75 -1.62
N GLU A 3 15.60 -14.09 -2.75
CA GLU A 3 14.69 -13.17 -3.46
C GLU A 3 13.51 -12.76 -2.56
N LYS A 4 13.01 -13.69 -1.74
CA LYS A 4 12.02 -13.46 -0.68
C LYS A 4 12.48 -12.38 0.31
N ASP A 5 13.71 -12.44 0.81
CA ASP A 5 14.25 -11.44 1.74
C ASP A 5 14.36 -10.05 1.09
N ALA A 6 14.77 -10.00 -0.18
CA ALA A 6 14.85 -8.75 -0.93
C ALA A 6 13.47 -8.13 -1.14
N PHE A 7 12.46 -8.96 -1.46
CA PHE A 7 11.09 -8.51 -1.62
C PHE A 7 10.47 -8.03 -0.30
N ARG A 8 10.62 -8.79 0.79
CA ARG A 8 10.13 -8.39 2.13
C ARG A 8 10.80 -7.10 2.61
N ARG A 9 12.08 -6.87 2.28
CA ARG A 9 12.76 -5.60 2.59
C ARG A 9 12.17 -4.43 1.81
N ARG A 10 11.77 -4.63 0.55
CA ARG A 10 11.06 -3.60 -0.24
C ARG A 10 9.69 -3.28 0.34
N LEU A 11 8.93 -4.30 0.75
CA LEU A 11 7.65 -4.11 1.44
C LEU A 11 7.83 -3.36 2.76
N LEU A 12 8.87 -3.70 3.53
CA LEU A 12 9.21 -3.00 4.77
C LEU A 12 9.53 -1.53 4.50
N GLY A 13 10.35 -1.25 3.50
CA GLY A 13 10.68 0.11 3.08
C GLY A 13 9.45 0.91 2.64
N GLY A 14 8.58 0.29 1.84
CA GLY A 14 7.31 0.89 1.41
C GLY A 14 6.37 1.17 2.59
N GLY A 15 6.21 0.21 3.50
CA GLY A 15 5.39 0.35 4.70
C GLY A 15 5.90 1.46 5.63
N LEU A 16 7.21 1.52 5.89
CA LEU A 16 7.82 2.58 6.69
C LEU A 16 7.61 3.96 6.05
N LEU A 17 7.83 4.08 4.73
CA LEU A 17 7.62 5.33 4.03
C LEU A 17 6.15 5.79 4.13
N SER A 18 5.20 4.88 3.93
CA SER A 18 3.77 5.18 4.10
C SER A 18 3.45 5.65 5.52
N LEU A 19 4.02 5.03 6.55
CA LEU A 19 3.79 5.47 7.93
C LEU A 19 4.43 6.82 8.26
N VAL A 20 5.61 7.11 7.73
CA VAL A 20 6.23 8.43 7.85
C VAL A 20 5.34 9.50 7.20
N LEU A 21 4.79 9.21 6.01
CA LEU A 21 3.85 10.11 5.35
C LEU A 21 2.56 10.30 6.15
N ALA A 22 1.98 9.22 6.65
CA ALA A 22 0.78 9.29 7.50
C ALA A 22 1.06 10.07 8.80
N GLY A 23 2.20 9.84 9.45
CA GLY A 23 2.62 10.58 10.63
C GLY A 23 2.83 12.07 10.35
N GLY A 24 3.49 12.42 9.24
CA GLY A 24 3.65 13.80 8.82
C GLY A 24 2.32 14.52 8.56
N LEU A 25 1.37 13.82 7.92
CA LEU A 25 0.01 14.33 7.73
C LEU A 25 -0.71 14.50 9.07
N ALA A 26 -0.66 13.50 9.95
CA ALA A 26 -1.28 13.55 11.27
C ALA A 26 -0.79 14.75 12.11
N LEU A 27 0.50 15.08 12.02
CA LEU A 27 1.10 16.22 12.72
C LEU A 27 0.74 17.58 12.10
N SER A 28 0.35 17.60 10.83
CA SER A 28 0.00 18.83 10.09
C SER A 28 -1.49 19.15 10.14
N LEU A 29 -2.33 18.20 10.53
CA LEU A 29 -3.78 18.33 10.53
C LEU A 29 -4.27 18.93 11.86
N GLU A 30 -5.18 19.89 11.77
CA GLU A 30 -5.93 20.37 12.93
C GLU A 30 -7.06 19.38 13.27
N PRO A 31 -7.25 19.02 14.56
CA PRO A 31 -8.24 18.03 14.97
C PRO A 31 -9.64 18.65 15.06
N THR A 32 -10.16 19.15 13.95
CA THR A 32 -11.45 19.85 13.88
C THR A 32 -12.53 19.03 13.17
N GLU A 33 -12.16 18.16 12.22
CA GLU A 33 -13.12 17.34 11.46
C GLU A 33 -12.64 15.89 11.29
N LEU A 34 -13.58 14.94 11.29
CA LEU A 34 -13.26 13.51 11.18
C LEU A 34 -12.87 13.10 9.75
N LEU A 35 -13.39 13.80 8.75
CA LEU A 35 -13.11 13.51 7.33
C LEU A 35 -11.69 13.88 6.92
N THR A 36 -11.06 14.85 7.58
CA THR A 36 -9.69 15.28 7.29
C THR A 36 -8.65 14.24 7.72
N TRP A 37 -9.01 13.33 8.62
CA TRP A 37 -8.20 12.19 9.03
C TRP A 37 -8.28 11.01 8.06
N LEU A 38 -9.22 11.02 7.12
CA LEU A 38 -9.41 9.91 6.18
C LEU A 38 -8.14 9.57 5.38
N PRO A 39 -7.39 10.53 4.79
CA PRO A 39 -6.15 10.23 4.07
C PRO A 39 -5.09 9.62 4.98
N THR A 40 -4.96 10.14 6.19
CA THR A 40 -4.01 9.67 7.20
C THR A 40 -4.32 8.23 7.61
N ALA A 41 -5.58 7.93 7.92
CA ALA A 41 -6.03 6.58 8.26
C ALA A 41 -5.83 5.61 7.08
N TRP A 42 -6.11 6.06 5.86
CA TRP A 42 -5.97 5.24 4.65
C TRP A 42 -4.51 4.85 4.38
N ILE A 43 -3.62 5.84 4.34
CA ILE A 43 -2.18 5.62 4.15
C ILE A 43 -1.60 4.81 5.31
N GLY A 44 -2.01 5.13 6.54
CA GLY A 44 -1.59 4.43 7.74
C GLY A 44 -1.98 2.96 7.71
N THR A 45 -3.22 2.64 7.33
CA THR A 45 -3.72 1.27 7.23
C THR A 45 -2.97 0.47 6.16
N GLY A 46 -2.76 1.06 4.98
CA GLY A 46 -1.96 0.45 3.93
C GLY A 46 -0.51 0.19 4.35
N GLY A 47 0.14 1.18 4.98
CA GLY A 47 1.50 1.08 5.48
C GLY A 47 1.67 0.02 6.58
N LEU A 48 0.73 -0.04 7.53
CA LEU A 48 0.70 -1.07 8.57
C LEU A 48 0.57 -2.47 7.97
N ALA A 49 -0.32 -2.67 7.00
CA ALA A 49 -0.47 -3.97 6.34
C ALA A 49 0.84 -4.42 5.66
N LEU A 50 1.57 -3.50 5.01
CA LEU A 50 2.88 -3.81 4.43
C LEU A 50 3.93 -4.19 5.48
N LEU A 51 3.98 -3.47 6.61
CA LEU A 51 4.89 -3.81 7.70
C LEU A 51 4.59 -5.19 8.29
N ILE A 52 3.31 -5.48 8.48
CA ILE A 52 2.86 -6.78 8.99
C ILE A 52 3.26 -7.89 8.01
N ALA A 53 3.04 -7.71 6.70
CA ALA A 53 3.43 -8.69 5.70
C ALA A 53 4.96 -8.89 5.64
N ALA A 54 5.74 -7.83 5.85
CA ALA A 54 7.19 -7.91 5.86
C ALA A 54 7.74 -8.62 7.12
N SER A 55 7.06 -8.50 8.26
CA SER A 55 7.55 -8.98 9.56
C SER A 55 6.98 -10.34 9.98
N VAL A 56 5.77 -10.68 9.54
CA VAL A 56 5.04 -11.89 9.97
C VAL A 56 4.82 -12.79 8.77
N GLU A 57 5.11 -14.08 8.92
CA GLU A 57 5.00 -15.07 7.84
C GLU A 57 3.59 -15.64 7.71
N ARG A 58 2.94 -15.89 8.86
CA ARG A 58 1.55 -16.33 8.98
C ARG A 58 0.85 -15.50 10.04
N LEU A 59 -0.32 -14.96 9.72
CA LEU A 59 -1.12 -14.18 10.65
C LEU A 59 -2.37 -14.97 11.05
N PRO A 60 -2.54 -15.31 12.33
CA PRO A 60 -3.70 -16.04 12.80
C PRO A 60 -4.91 -15.10 12.88
N LEU A 61 -5.93 -15.35 12.07
CA LEU A 61 -7.25 -14.71 12.14
C LEU A 61 -8.22 -15.64 12.88
N GLY A 62 -7.91 -15.92 14.15
CA GLY A 62 -8.67 -16.84 15.00
C GLY A 62 -8.55 -18.29 14.55
N VAL A 63 -9.39 -18.72 13.61
CA VAL A 63 -9.47 -20.10 13.12
C VAL A 63 -8.69 -20.37 11.83
N THR A 64 -8.26 -19.34 11.11
CA THR A 64 -7.48 -19.51 9.87
C THR A 64 -6.18 -18.74 9.94
N THR A 65 -5.12 -19.29 9.35
CA THR A 65 -3.84 -18.57 9.18
C THR A 65 -3.77 -18.03 7.76
N ILE A 66 -3.57 -16.72 7.64
CA ILE A 66 -3.34 -16.09 6.34
C ILE A 66 -1.83 -15.89 6.16
N GLY A 67 -1.30 -16.36 5.02
CA GLY A 67 0.09 -16.13 4.64
C GLY A 67 0.35 -14.66 4.32
N TRP A 68 1.59 -14.24 4.58
CA TRP A 68 2.05 -12.88 4.30
C TRP A 68 1.79 -12.34 2.88
N PRO A 69 1.78 -13.14 1.77
CA PRO A 69 1.54 -12.60 0.43
C PRO A 69 0.15 -11.96 0.30
N ARG A 70 -0.87 -12.57 0.92
CA ARG A 70 -2.24 -12.04 0.89
C ARG A 70 -2.36 -10.74 1.69
N ILE A 71 -1.61 -10.61 2.78
CA ILE A 71 -1.59 -9.40 3.60
C ILE A 71 -0.91 -8.27 2.81
N ALA A 72 0.21 -8.57 2.15
CA ALA A 72 0.89 -7.62 1.27
C ALA A 72 -0.04 -7.15 0.16
N ALA A 73 -0.77 -8.06 -0.49
CA ALA A 73 -1.75 -7.72 -1.51
C ALA A 73 -2.83 -6.75 -0.99
N VAL A 74 -3.39 -7.00 0.19
CA VAL A 74 -4.39 -6.10 0.78
C VAL A 74 -3.81 -4.72 1.05
N GLY A 75 -2.60 -4.64 1.62
CA GLY A 75 -1.94 -3.35 1.86
C GLY A 75 -1.68 -2.57 0.57
N LEU A 76 -1.16 -3.24 -0.46
CA LEU A 76 -0.92 -2.65 -1.78
C LEU A 76 -2.21 -2.20 -2.47
N ALA A 77 -3.29 -2.99 -2.37
CA ALA A 77 -4.59 -2.64 -2.93
C ALA A 77 -5.17 -1.38 -2.26
N ILE A 78 -5.08 -1.28 -0.93
CA ILE A 78 -5.50 -0.09 -0.18
C ILE A 78 -4.73 1.14 -0.67
N LEU A 79 -3.40 1.03 -0.79
CA LEU A 79 -2.56 2.14 -1.27
C LEU A 79 -2.85 2.49 -2.74
N ALA A 80 -3.12 1.51 -3.60
CA ALA A 80 -3.49 1.74 -4.99
C ALA A 80 -4.80 2.53 -5.11
N LEU A 81 -5.81 2.13 -4.34
CA LEU A 81 -7.10 2.85 -4.26
C LEU A 81 -6.92 4.26 -3.69
N GLY A 82 -6.07 4.43 -2.69
CA GLY A 82 -5.75 5.75 -2.15
C GLY A 82 -5.11 6.65 -3.21
N SER A 83 -4.08 6.15 -3.89
CA SER A 83 -3.38 6.88 -4.95
C SER A 83 -4.34 7.35 -6.04
N SER A 84 -5.16 6.44 -6.60
CA SER A 84 -6.11 6.81 -7.64
C SER A 84 -7.15 7.81 -7.14
N THR A 85 -7.76 7.55 -5.97
CA THR A 85 -8.80 8.41 -5.39
C THR A 85 -8.30 9.84 -5.19
N PHE A 86 -7.15 10.03 -4.53
CA PHE A 86 -6.61 11.37 -4.28
C PHE A 86 -6.18 12.07 -5.58
N GLY A 87 -5.62 11.33 -6.55
CA GLY A 87 -5.29 11.87 -7.86
C GLY A 87 -6.50 12.40 -8.62
N PHE A 88 -7.60 11.65 -8.63
CA PHE A 88 -8.85 12.07 -9.29
C PHE A 88 -9.58 13.19 -8.54
N VAL A 89 -9.56 13.19 -7.20
CA VAL A 89 -10.16 14.27 -6.41
C VAL A 89 -9.50 15.61 -6.76
N GLN A 90 -8.16 15.66 -6.89
CA GLN A 90 -7.49 16.90 -7.29
C GLN A 90 -7.92 17.41 -8.68
N LEU A 91 -8.19 16.51 -9.63
CA LEU A 91 -8.74 16.89 -10.93
C LEU A 91 -10.15 17.49 -10.80
N LEU A 92 -10.97 16.95 -9.90
CA LEU A 92 -12.36 17.37 -9.71
C LEU A 92 -12.48 18.69 -8.95
N THR A 93 -11.58 18.96 -8.00
CA THR A 93 -11.65 20.13 -7.12
C THR A 93 -10.93 21.36 -7.67
N GLY A 94 -9.98 21.19 -8.59
CA GLY A 94 -9.12 22.28 -9.05
C GLY A 94 -8.31 21.93 -10.30
N ALA A 95 -9.02 21.68 -11.40
CA ALA A 95 -8.39 21.30 -12.66
C ALA A 95 -7.37 22.35 -13.15
N SER A 96 -6.12 21.93 -13.28
CA SER A 96 -5.00 22.69 -13.84
C SER A 96 -4.09 21.74 -14.63
N SER A 97 -3.18 22.30 -15.43
CA SER A 97 -2.16 21.49 -16.12
C SER A 97 -1.32 20.67 -15.13
N LEU A 98 -1.05 21.21 -13.93
CA LEU A 98 -0.35 20.50 -12.86
C LEU A 98 -1.19 19.38 -12.24
N SER A 99 -2.49 19.60 -11.99
CA SER A 99 -3.35 18.53 -11.44
C SER A 99 -3.46 17.35 -12.40
N LEU A 100 -3.40 17.58 -13.72
CA LEU A 100 -3.36 16.53 -14.72
C LEU A 100 -2.07 15.69 -14.62
N VAL A 101 -0.93 16.33 -14.42
CA VAL A 101 0.36 15.65 -14.20
C VAL A 101 0.31 14.82 -12.91
N TYR A 102 -0.19 15.39 -11.81
CA TYR A 102 -0.35 14.67 -10.54
C TYR A 102 -1.28 13.47 -10.66
N ALA A 103 -2.42 13.62 -11.33
CA ALA A 103 -3.33 12.50 -11.58
C ALA A 103 -2.69 11.42 -12.46
N GLY A 104 -1.89 11.81 -13.46
CA GLY A 104 -1.11 10.88 -14.26
C GLY A 104 -0.13 10.06 -13.42
N PHE A 105 0.65 10.71 -12.55
CA PHE A 105 1.54 10.01 -11.61
C PHE A 105 0.77 9.11 -10.65
N ALA A 106 -0.33 9.59 -10.10
CA ALA A 106 -1.17 8.84 -9.18
C ALA A 106 -1.77 7.59 -9.84
N LEU A 107 -2.15 7.68 -11.12
CA LEU A 107 -2.65 6.56 -11.92
C LEU A 107 -1.54 5.54 -12.20
N VAL A 108 -0.35 6.00 -12.60
CA VAL A 108 0.81 5.12 -12.81
C VAL A 108 1.19 4.39 -11.52
N ALA A 109 1.23 5.10 -10.39
CA ALA A 109 1.48 4.49 -9.09
C ALA A 109 0.41 3.48 -8.70
N ALA A 110 -0.88 3.80 -8.91
CA ALA A 110 -1.98 2.88 -8.65
C ALA A 110 -1.88 1.61 -9.52
N LEU A 111 -1.55 1.75 -10.81
CA LEU A 111 -1.34 0.62 -11.71
C LEU A 111 -0.15 -0.24 -11.28
N ALA A 112 1.00 0.38 -10.96
CA ALA A 112 2.18 -0.33 -10.48
C ALA A 112 1.87 -1.13 -9.20
N LEU A 113 1.20 -0.50 -8.23
CA LEU A 113 0.77 -1.17 -7.00
C LEU A 113 -0.24 -2.29 -7.27
N SER A 114 -1.16 -2.11 -8.21
CA SER A 114 -2.14 -3.13 -8.60
C SER A 114 -1.48 -4.34 -9.26
N ILE A 115 -0.45 -4.15 -10.07
CA ILE A 115 0.33 -5.25 -10.65
C ILE A 115 1.00 -6.05 -9.54
N VAL A 116 1.70 -5.40 -8.61
CA VAL A 116 2.36 -6.09 -7.49
C VAL A 116 1.32 -6.77 -6.57
N THR A 117 0.13 -6.18 -6.43
CA THR A 117 -1.00 -6.79 -5.71
C THR A 117 -1.41 -8.11 -6.35
N LEU A 118 -1.53 -8.14 -7.68
CA LEU A 118 -1.88 -9.35 -8.43
C LEU A 118 -0.80 -10.42 -8.30
N GLU A 119 0.48 -10.04 -8.42
CA GLU A 119 1.61 -10.95 -8.18
C GLU A 119 1.51 -11.60 -6.79
N CYS A 120 1.21 -10.81 -5.75
CA CYS A 120 1.08 -11.29 -4.38
C CYS A 120 -0.18 -12.17 -4.16
N LEU A 121 -1.29 -11.91 -4.88
CA LEU A 121 -2.52 -12.69 -4.78
C LEU A 121 -2.43 -14.03 -5.50
N LEU A 122 -1.84 -14.02 -6.69
CA LEU A 122 -1.77 -15.17 -7.58
C LEU A 122 -0.54 -16.04 -7.28
N GLY A 123 0.39 -15.56 -6.44
CA GLY A 123 1.56 -16.31 -6.01
C GLY A 123 2.67 -16.35 -7.05
N GLY A 124 2.85 -15.26 -7.80
CA GLY A 124 3.90 -15.14 -8.81
C GLY A 124 3.44 -15.51 -10.21
N VAL A 125 2.97 -14.52 -10.98
CA VAL A 125 2.70 -14.65 -12.43
C VAL A 125 3.94 -14.22 -13.21
N GLY A 126 4.60 -13.15 -12.78
CA GLY A 126 5.88 -12.66 -13.31
C GLY A 126 7.07 -12.82 -12.36
N LEU A 127 6.83 -13.03 -11.06
CA LEU A 127 7.85 -13.34 -10.06
C LEU A 127 7.84 -14.84 -9.71
N ASP A 128 8.99 -15.39 -9.31
CA ASP A 128 9.09 -16.82 -8.96
C ASP A 128 8.15 -17.15 -7.79
N GLY A 129 7.35 -18.20 -7.95
CA GLY A 129 6.36 -18.64 -6.97
C GLY A 129 6.98 -19.01 -5.62
N GLU A 130 8.23 -19.49 -5.64
CA GLU A 130 9.01 -19.76 -4.43
C GLU A 130 9.24 -18.50 -3.58
N THR A 131 9.20 -17.31 -4.19
CA THR A 131 9.27 -16.03 -3.47
C THR A 131 8.09 -15.86 -2.52
N PHE A 132 6.92 -16.40 -2.86
CA PHE A 132 5.68 -16.29 -2.10
C PHE A 132 5.38 -17.53 -1.23
N ALA A 133 6.26 -18.53 -1.25
CA ALA A 133 6.12 -19.71 -0.42
C ALA A 133 6.11 -19.33 1.07
N VAL A 134 5.14 -19.90 1.79
CA VAL A 134 4.97 -19.71 3.24
C VAL A 134 5.41 -21.01 3.90
N GLU A 135 6.52 -20.93 4.64
CA GLU A 135 7.05 -22.05 5.42
C GLU A 135 6.23 -22.25 6.71
#